data_AF-A0AAN5BYA2-F1
#
_entry.id   AF-A0AAN5BYA2-F1
#
_cell.length_a   1.000
_cell.length_b   1.000
_cell.length_c   1.000
_cell.angle_alpha   90.00
_cell.angle_beta   90.00
_cell.angle_gamma   90.00
#
_symmetry.space_group_name_H-M   'P 1'
#
loop_
_entity.id
_entity.type
_entity.pdbx_description
1 polymer ?
#
loop_
_entity_poly.entity_id
_entity_poly.type
_entity_poly.pdbx_seq_one_letter_code
_entity_poly.pdbx_strand_id
1 'polypeptide(L)'
;MSTDMVLVTTAVAPALEAKILAILRSINTTSVLISPSAKAKVESLVSDARDKGAQIHTSPTTVNHDVSNRNYPPTVVTGLTPEMKLFEIETFGPVVGIVVVETEEQMTAIIQAANYGLSSSIISRNHYRALKLAGAIQAGAVHINSMTVHDEPTLPHGGYGDSGWGRFGARWGLEEFVQTKVVTLHQ
;
A
#
# COMPACT_ATOMS: atom_id res chain seq x y z
N MET A 1 5.28 -5.46 -3.07
CA MET A 1 4.48 -4.90 -1.96
C MET A 1 5.04 -3.52 -1.64
N SER A 2 4.18 -2.53 -1.52
CA SER A 2 4.49 -1.14 -1.13
C SER A 2 3.50 -0.69 -0.05
N THR A 3 3.69 0.51 0.49
CA THR A 3 2.66 1.22 1.27
C THR A 3 2.19 2.41 0.44
N ASP A 4 1.09 2.25 -0.29
CA ASP A 4 0.53 3.30 -1.14
C ASP A 4 -0.35 4.28 -0.35
N MET A 5 -1.05 3.79 0.69
CA MET A 5 -1.97 4.57 1.51
C MET A 5 -1.74 4.34 3.00
N VAL A 6 -1.75 5.43 3.78
CA VAL A 6 -1.68 5.44 5.24
C VAL A 6 -2.98 6.00 5.79
N LEU A 7 -3.72 5.19 6.54
CA LEU A 7 -4.87 5.63 7.32
C LEU A 7 -4.39 6.02 8.73
N VAL A 8 -4.71 7.23 9.18
CA VAL A 8 -4.27 7.73 10.49
C VAL A 8 -5.37 8.51 11.18
N THR A 9 -5.52 8.30 12.50
CA THR A 9 -6.50 9.06 13.29
C THR A 9 -6.06 10.51 13.48
N THR A 10 -7.01 11.44 13.53
CA THR A 10 -6.77 12.88 13.79
C THR A 10 -5.83 13.17 14.96
N ALA A 11 -5.91 12.38 16.04
CA ALA A 11 -5.08 12.54 17.23
C ALA A 11 -3.56 12.38 16.98
N VAL A 12 -3.16 11.65 15.93
CA VAL A 12 -1.75 11.33 15.62
C VAL A 12 -1.30 11.92 14.29
N ALA A 13 -2.24 12.24 13.40
CA ALA A 13 -1.97 12.70 12.04
C ALA A 13 -0.95 13.86 11.96
N PRO A 14 -1.06 14.97 12.73
CA PRO A 14 -0.11 16.07 12.59
C PRO A 14 1.34 15.67 12.93
N ALA A 15 1.51 14.85 13.97
CA ALA A 15 2.84 14.40 14.40
C ALA A 15 3.43 13.38 13.42
N LEU A 16 2.59 12.52 12.83
CA LEU A 16 3.01 11.55 11.82
C LEU A 16 3.41 12.24 10.52
N GLU A 17 2.57 13.12 10.00
CA GLU A 17 2.83 13.90 8.78
C GLU A 17 4.13 14.70 8.92
N ALA A 18 4.32 15.41 10.04
CA ALA A 18 5.54 16.16 10.27
C ALA A 18 6.80 15.27 10.19
N LYS A 19 6.76 14.05 10.72
CA LYS A 19 7.88 13.10 10.64
C LYS A 19 8.09 12.57 9.22
N ILE A 20 7.02 12.20 8.53
CA ILE A 20 7.08 11.72 7.15
C ILE A 20 7.66 12.81 6.23
N LEU A 21 7.21 14.06 6.39
CA LEU A 21 7.71 15.18 5.61
C LEU A 21 9.17 15.54 5.95
N ALA A 22 9.59 15.37 7.20
CA ALA A 22 10.99 15.52 7.58
C ALA A 22 11.87 14.45 6.89
N ILE A 23 11.42 13.20 6.87
CA ILE A 23 12.10 12.11 6.14
C ILE A 23 12.14 12.43 4.64
N LEU A 24 11.01 12.83 4.05
CA LEU A 24 10.92 13.19 2.64
C LEU A 24 11.95 14.25 2.23
N ARG A 25 12.13 15.29 3.06
CA ARG A 25 13.11 16.36 2.84
C ARG A 25 14.56 15.89 2.93
N SER A 26 14.80 14.77 3.61
CA SER A 26 16.14 14.17 3.72
C SER A 26 16.51 13.28 2.51
N ILE A 27 15.53 12.91 1.67
CA ILE A 27 15.76 12.05 0.51
C ILE A 27 16.38 12.87 -0.62
N ASN A 28 17.61 12.51 -0.99
CA ASN A 28 18.37 13.15 -2.06
C ASN A 28 18.53 12.27 -3.32
N THR A 29 17.74 11.21 -3.42
CA THR A 29 17.73 10.28 -4.57
C THR A 29 16.42 10.32 -5.32
N THR A 30 16.48 10.36 -6.65
CA THR A 30 15.29 10.27 -7.52
C THR A 30 15.03 8.80 -7.89
N SER A 31 13.75 8.41 -8.00
CA SER A 31 13.38 7.10 -8.52
C SER A 31 13.22 7.15 -10.04
N VAL A 32 13.59 6.06 -10.71
CA VAL A 32 13.41 5.89 -12.16
C VAL A 32 12.27 4.88 -12.37
N LEU A 33 11.18 5.32 -12.98
CA LEU A 33 10.07 4.42 -13.33
C LEU A 33 10.43 3.57 -14.54
N ILE A 34 9.71 2.45 -14.71
CA ILE A 34 10.03 1.47 -15.75
C ILE A 34 9.87 2.05 -17.16
N SER A 35 8.86 2.91 -17.38
CA SER A 35 8.53 3.50 -18.68
C SER A 35 8.02 4.94 -18.54
N PRO A 36 8.05 5.74 -19.64
CA PRO A 36 7.40 7.06 -19.65
C PRO A 36 5.88 6.99 -19.41
N SER A 37 5.21 5.91 -19.84
CA SER A 37 3.78 5.71 -19.59
C SER A 37 3.48 5.47 -18.10
N ALA A 38 4.35 4.74 -17.39
CA ALA A 38 4.24 4.58 -15.93
C ALA A 38 4.36 5.94 -15.23
N LYS A 39 5.32 6.77 -15.65
CA LYS A 39 5.45 8.15 -15.16
C LYS A 39 4.19 8.98 -15.41
N ALA A 40 3.66 8.97 -16.63
CA ALA A 40 2.46 9.72 -16.98
C ALA A 40 1.23 9.29 -16.17
N LYS A 41 1.10 7.99 -15.87
CA LYS A 41 0.05 7.48 -14.96
C LYS A 41 0.20 8.10 -13.56
N VAL A 42 1.40 8.06 -12.98
CA VAL A 42 1.65 8.63 -11.64
C VAL A 42 1.36 10.13 -11.63
N GLU A 43 1.83 10.88 -12.63
CA GLU A 43 1.56 12.31 -12.78
C GLU A 43 0.06 12.62 -12.86
N SER A 44 -0.70 11.83 -13.61
CA SER A 44 -2.15 11.99 -13.72
C SER A 44 -2.87 11.77 -12.39
N LEU A 45 -2.48 10.76 -11.61
CA LEU A 45 -3.09 10.48 -10.30
C LEU A 45 -2.77 11.58 -9.28
N VAL A 46 -1.53 12.06 -9.26
CA VAL A 46 -1.10 13.14 -8.37
C VAL A 46 -1.73 14.48 -8.76
N SER A 47 -1.89 14.76 -10.05
CA SER A 47 -2.62 15.94 -10.53
C SER A 47 -4.08 15.90 -10.11
N ASP A 48 -4.77 14.76 -10.30
CA ASP A 48 -6.17 14.60 -9.89
C ASP A 48 -6.37 14.87 -8.39
N ALA A 49 -5.45 14.36 -7.54
CA ALA A 49 -5.48 14.63 -6.11
C ALA A 49 -5.27 16.12 -5.79
N ARG A 50 -4.31 16.79 -6.46
CA ARG A 50 -4.06 18.22 -6.31
C ARG A 50 -5.27 19.05 -6.70
N ASP A 51 -5.87 18.74 -7.85
CA ASP A 51 -7.01 19.48 -8.41
C ASP A 51 -8.26 19.35 -7.51
N LYS A 52 -8.33 18.29 -6.70
CA LYS A 52 -9.37 18.04 -5.69
C LYS A 52 -8.99 18.51 -4.28
N GLY A 53 -7.87 19.21 -4.12
CA GLY A 53 -7.50 19.90 -2.87
C GLY A 53 -6.47 19.20 -2.00
N ALA A 54 -5.88 18.08 -2.42
CA ALA A 54 -4.77 17.47 -1.70
C ALA A 54 -3.50 18.33 -1.79
N GLN A 55 -2.66 18.27 -0.76
CA GLN A 55 -1.35 18.91 -0.79
C GLN A 55 -0.28 17.92 -1.24
N ILE A 56 0.55 18.35 -2.19
CA ILE A 56 1.59 17.52 -2.79
C ILE A 56 2.95 17.97 -2.26
N HIS A 57 3.68 17.08 -1.62
CA HIS A 57 5.02 17.31 -1.11
C HIS A 57 6.00 16.43 -1.86
N THR A 58 7.08 16.99 -2.40
CA THR A 58 8.12 16.25 -3.12
C THR A 58 9.48 16.40 -2.45
N SER A 59 10.34 15.40 -2.58
CA SER A 59 11.74 15.52 -2.15
C SER A 59 12.48 16.64 -2.92
N PRO A 60 13.52 17.27 -2.33
CA PRO A 60 14.28 18.38 -2.93
C PRO A 60 15.24 17.95 -4.06
N THR A 61 15.05 16.75 -4.60
CA THR A 61 15.93 16.11 -5.58
C THR A 61 15.92 16.84 -6.92
N THR A 62 17.11 17.16 -7.44
CA THR A 62 17.27 17.60 -8.83
C THR A 62 16.98 16.43 -9.75
N VAL A 63 15.83 16.46 -10.42
CA VAL A 63 15.50 15.51 -11.47
C VAL A 63 16.47 15.75 -12.63
N ASN A 64 17.45 14.86 -12.79
CA ASN A 64 18.35 14.94 -13.92
C ASN A 64 17.52 14.61 -15.19
N HIS A 65 17.23 15.61 -16.02
CA HIS A 65 16.32 15.45 -17.17
C HIS A 65 16.84 14.47 -18.23
N ASP A 66 18.09 14.04 -18.11
CA ASP A 66 18.80 13.16 -19.05
C ASP A 66 18.34 11.69 -19.00
N VAL A 67 17.69 11.25 -17.93
CA VAL A 67 17.18 9.85 -17.83
C VAL A 67 15.82 9.72 -18.50
N SER A 68 15.75 9.84 -19.83
CA SER A 68 14.67 9.32 -20.69
C SER A 68 13.22 9.68 -20.29
N ASN A 69 12.99 10.80 -19.59
CA ASN A 69 11.70 11.18 -19.01
C ASN A 69 11.03 10.09 -18.13
N ARG A 70 11.80 9.38 -17.31
CA ARG A 70 11.30 8.35 -16.38
C ARG A 70 11.51 8.67 -14.91
N ASN A 71 12.29 9.71 -14.65
CA ASN A 71 12.55 10.18 -13.29
C ASN A 71 11.29 10.76 -12.66
N TYR A 72 11.04 10.36 -11.42
CA TYR A 72 9.95 10.86 -10.58
C TYR A 72 10.43 10.99 -9.12
N PRO A 73 10.27 12.16 -8.48
CA PRO A 73 10.72 12.36 -7.11
C PRO A 73 9.80 11.61 -6.13
N PRO A 74 10.33 11.05 -5.03
CA PRO A 74 9.54 10.67 -3.87
C PRO A 74 8.51 11.76 -3.52
N THR A 75 7.26 11.34 -3.36
CA THR A 75 6.11 12.24 -3.21
C THR A 75 5.21 11.77 -2.07
N VAL A 76 4.81 12.70 -1.22
CA VAL A 76 3.82 12.47 -0.16
C VAL A 76 2.59 13.33 -0.48
N VAL A 77 1.42 12.73 -0.46
CA VAL A 77 0.13 13.40 -0.69
C VAL A 77 -0.65 13.43 0.61
N THR A 78 -0.83 14.60 1.20
CA THR A 78 -1.63 14.79 2.43
C THR A 78 -3.02 15.33 2.10
N GLY A 79 -4.01 14.97 2.90
CA GLY A 79 -5.41 15.34 2.65
C GLY A 79 -6.04 14.52 1.52
N LEU A 80 -5.66 13.24 1.41
CA LEU A 80 -6.25 12.32 0.44
C LEU A 80 -7.69 11.97 0.86
N THR A 81 -8.63 12.03 -0.10
CA THR A 81 -10.05 11.73 0.13
C THR A 81 -10.58 10.72 -0.89
N PRO A 82 -11.71 10.04 -0.61
CA PRO A 82 -12.29 9.03 -1.52
C PRO A 82 -12.64 9.56 -2.92
N GLU A 83 -12.83 10.87 -3.08
CA GLU A 83 -13.13 11.48 -4.38
C GLU A 83 -11.90 11.50 -5.32
N MET A 84 -10.70 11.27 -4.80
CA MET A 84 -9.45 11.33 -5.53
C MET A 84 -9.08 9.97 -6.12
N LYS A 85 -8.65 9.92 -7.39
CA LYS A 85 -8.27 8.66 -8.04
C LYS A 85 -7.14 7.93 -7.32
N LEU A 86 -6.23 8.70 -6.71
CA LEU A 86 -5.11 8.19 -5.94
C LEU A 86 -5.54 7.40 -4.68
N PHE A 87 -6.79 7.56 -4.22
CA PHE A 87 -7.36 6.78 -3.11
C PHE A 87 -7.60 5.31 -3.48
N GLU A 88 -7.97 5.04 -4.74
CA GLU A 88 -8.36 3.70 -5.18
C GLU A 88 -7.33 3.05 -6.12
N ILE A 89 -6.64 3.85 -6.92
CA ILE A 89 -5.77 3.34 -8.00
C ILE A 89 -4.33 3.25 -7.50
N GLU A 90 -3.78 2.03 -7.54
CA GLU A 90 -2.37 1.78 -7.23
C GLU A 90 -1.45 2.56 -8.17
N THR A 91 -0.49 3.27 -7.59
CA THR A 91 0.38 4.18 -8.35
C THR A 91 1.51 3.44 -9.07
N PHE A 92 2.08 2.40 -8.44
CA PHE A 92 3.37 1.83 -8.80
C PHE A 92 4.50 2.87 -8.91
N GLY A 93 4.34 4.01 -8.24
CA GLY A 93 5.30 5.11 -8.20
C GLY A 93 5.82 5.33 -6.78
N PRO A 94 6.83 6.19 -6.60
CA PRO A 94 7.32 6.54 -5.28
C PRO A 94 6.38 7.57 -4.60
N VAL A 95 5.09 7.23 -4.51
CA VAL A 95 4.02 8.09 -3.98
C VAL A 95 3.37 7.40 -2.80
N VAL A 96 3.18 8.12 -1.69
CA VAL A 96 2.36 7.66 -0.56
C VAL A 96 1.29 8.69 -0.24
N GLY A 97 0.06 8.23 -0.09
CA GLY A 97 -1.09 9.04 0.30
C GLY A 97 -1.40 8.91 1.79
N ILE A 98 -1.79 10.01 2.43
CA ILE A 98 -2.20 10.05 3.84
C ILE A 98 -3.67 10.46 3.90
N VAL A 99 -4.47 9.56 4.47
CA VAL A 99 -5.89 9.77 4.75
C VAL A 99 -6.05 9.94 6.25
N VAL A 100 -6.61 11.07 6.66
CA VAL A 100 -6.93 11.34 8.05
C VAL A 100 -8.37 10.91 8.32
N VAL A 101 -8.56 10.11 9.34
CA VAL A 101 -9.87 9.64 9.80
C VAL A 101 -10.15 10.13 11.21
N GLU A 102 -11.41 10.41 11.52
CA GLU A 102 -11.81 10.89 12.84
C GLU A 102 -11.96 9.74 13.83
N THR A 103 -12.47 8.60 13.35
CA THR A 103 -12.82 7.46 14.19
C THR A 103 -12.26 6.14 13.65
N GLU A 104 -12.22 5.13 14.52
CA GLU A 104 -11.83 3.77 14.13
C GLU A 104 -12.90 3.12 13.25
N GLU A 105 -14.17 3.48 13.45
CA GLU A 105 -15.28 3.02 12.61
C GLU A 105 -15.10 3.49 11.17
N GLN A 106 -14.72 4.76 10.97
CA GLN A 106 -14.41 5.29 9.65
C GLN A 106 -13.19 4.57 9.03
N MET A 107 -12.14 4.34 9.82
CA MET A 107 -10.97 3.57 9.38
C MET A 107 -11.38 2.17 8.90
N THR A 108 -12.21 1.49 9.69
CA THR A 108 -12.67 0.13 9.40
C THR A 108 -13.53 0.10 8.15
N ALA A 109 -14.41 1.08 7.97
CA ALA A 109 -15.24 1.19 6.77
C ALA A 109 -14.39 1.36 5.49
N ILE A 110 -13.34 2.19 5.54
CA ILE A 110 -12.41 2.35 4.41
C ILE A 110 -11.69 1.03 4.11
N ILE A 111 -11.19 0.35 5.14
CA ILE A 111 -10.50 -0.94 4.98
C ILE A 111 -11.43 -1.99 4.36
N GLN A 112 -12.68 -2.06 4.81
CA GLN A 112 -13.66 -3.04 4.32
C GLN A 112 -14.16 -2.74 2.90
N ALA A 113 -14.13 -1.48 2.47
CA ALA A 113 -14.51 -1.07 1.12
C ALA A 113 -13.39 -1.23 0.10
N ALA A 114 -12.16 -1.57 0.53
CA ALA A 114 -11.02 -1.69 -0.37
C ALA A 114 -11.16 -2.91 -1.30
N ASN A 115 -11.06 -2.68 -2.61
CA ASN A 115 -11.08 -3.75 -3.62
C ASN A 115 -9.79 -4.58 -3.63
N TYR A 116 -8.69 -4.01 -3.12
CA TYR A 116 -7.37 -4.65 -3.06
C TYR A 116 -7.05 -5.08 -1.64
N GLY A 117 -6.44 -6.27 -1.51
CA GLY A 117 -6.13 -6.89 -0.24
C GLY A 117 -4.84 -7.70 -0.29
N LEU A 118 -3.74 -7.14 -0.82
CA LEU A 118 -2.47 -7.86 -0.91
C LEU A 118 -1.77 -7.97 0.46
N SER A 119 -1.46 -6.82 1.06
CA SER A 119 -0.78 -6.74 2.35
C SER A 119 -1.22 -5.48 3.11
N SER A 120 -1.26 -5.57 4.43
CA SER A 120 -1.60 -4.48 5.33
C SER A 120 -0.66 -4.42 6.53
N SER A 121 -0.58 -3.25 7.16
CA SER A 121 0.16 -3.04 8.40
C SER A 121 -0.67 -2.27 9.41
N ILE A 122 -0.56 -2.65 10.68
CA ILE A 122 -1.22 -1.99 11.81
C ILE A 122 -0.15 -1.56 12.80
N ILE A 123 -0.01 -0.25 13.03
CA ILE A 123 0.90 0.30 14.04
C ILE A 123 0.10 0.68 15.28
N SER A 124 0.28 -0.04 16.38
CA SER A 124 -0.46 0.19 17.62
C SER A 124 0.28 -0.34 18.85
N ARG A 125 0.19 0.41 19.95
CA ARG A 125 0.65 -0.04 21.29
C ARG A 125 -0.32 -1.03 21.95
N ASN A 126 -1.59 -1.05 21.51
CA ASN A 126 -2.60 -1.96 22.04
C ASN A 126 -2.68 -3.20 21.14
N HIS A 127 -1.97 -4.27 21.54
CA HIS A 127 -1.90 -5.53 20.80
C HIS A 127 -3.26 -6.20 20.62
N TYR A 128 -4.14 -6.16 21.62
CA TYR A 128 -5.49 -6.74 21.51
C TYR A 128 -6.33 -6.05 20.45
N ARG A 129 -6.31 -4.72 20.43
CA ARG A 129 -6.99 -3.93 19.39
C ARG A 129 -6.38 -4.18 18.02
N ALA A 130 -5.06 -4.25 17.92
CA ALA A 130 -4.37 -4.54 16.68
C ALA A 130 -4.71 -5.93 16.12
N LEU A 131 -4.74 -6.96 16.97
CA LEU A 131 -5.13 -8.32 16.59
C LEU A 131 -6.60 -8.41 16.18
N LYS A 132 -7.49 -7.73 16.91
CA LYS A 132 -8.91 -7.66 16.54
C LYS A 132 -9.10 -7.01 15.17
N LEU A 133 -8.43 -5.88 14.93
CA LEU A 133 -8.46 -5.20 13.64
C LEU A 133 -7.86 -6.09 12.55
N ALA A 134 -6.71 -6.73 12.80
CA ALA A 134 -6.06 -7.64 11.85
C ALA A 134 -7.00 -8.76 11.37
N GLY A 135 -7.79 -9.35 12.26
CA GLY A 135 -8.78 -10.38 11.90
C GLY A 135 -9.96 -9.85 11.06
N ALA A 136 -10.19 -8.54 11.03
CA ALA A 136 -11.24 -7.90 10.23
C ALA A 136 -10.75 -7.40 8.86
N ILE A 137 -9.42 -7.28 8.65
CA ILE A 137 -8.85 -6.84 7.37
C ILE A 137 -8.86 -8.02 6.39
N GLN A 138 -9.46 -7.82 5.22
CA GLN A 138 -9.38 -8.77 4.10
C GLN A 138 -8.07 -8.54 3.33
N ALA A 139 -6.95 -9.00 3.90
CA ALA A 139 -5.65 -8.91 3.26
C ALA A 139 -4.89 -10.24 3.32
N GLY A 140 -4.05 -10.47 2.31
CA GLY A 140 -3.19 -11.64 2.20
C GLY A 140 -2.26 -11.82 3.38
N ALA A 141 -1.66 -10.72 3.78
CA ALA A 141 -0.82 -10.60 4.96
C ALA A 141 -1.21 -9.36 5.77
N VAL A 142 -1.16 -9.47 7.09
CA VAL A 142 -1.32 -8.33 8.01
C VAL A 142 -0.17 -8.33 9.00
N HIS A 143 0.58 -7.23 9.05
CA HIS A 143 1.77 -7.09 9.87
C HIS A 143 1.52 -6.08 11.00
N ILE A 144 1.53 -6.55 12.25
CA ILE A 144 1.38 -5.65 13.41
C ILE A 144 2.75 -5.12 13.82
N ASN A 145 2.87 -3.79 13.94
CA ASN A 145 4.08 -3.08 14.33
C ASN A 145 5.30 -3.36 13.42
N SER A 146 5.05 -3.67 12.15
CA SER A 146 6.05 -3.84 11.10
C SER A 146 5.58 -3.22 9.79
N MET A 147 6.43 -3.13 8.77
CA MET A 147 6.06 -2.56 7.47
C MET A 147 5.18 -3.51 6.64
N THR A 148 4.52 -3.00 5.58
CA THR A 148 3.69 -3.84 4.69
C THR A 148 4.50 -4.83 3.85
N VAL A 149 5.82 -4.67 3.79
CA VAL A 149 6.72 -5.55 3.03
C VAL A 149 7.39 -6.53 3.98
N HIS A 150 6.90 -7.77 4.00
CA HIS A 150 7.53 -8.87 4.71
C HIS A 150 7.19 -10.19 4.02
N ASP A 151 8.18 -10.84 3.42
CA ASP A 151 8.00 -12.07 2.66
C ASP A 151 9.13 -13.05 3.01
N GLU A 152 8.80 -14.33 3.13
CA GLU A 152 9.76 -15.40 3.40
C GLU A 152 9.41 -16.64 2.57
N PRO A 153 10.40 -17.49 2.19
CA PRO A 153 10.13 -18.68 1.39
C PRO A 153 9.10 -19.64 2.00
N THR A 154 8.96 -19.62 3.34
CA THR A 154 8.05 -20.45 4.13
C THR A 154 6.70 -19.80 4.41
N LEU A 155 6.50 -18.53 4.08
CA LEU A 155 5.23 -17.83 4.28
C LEU A 155 4.36 -17.92 3.02
N PRO A 156 3.03 -18.05 3.16
CA PRO A 156 2.12 -17.92 2.04
C PRO A 156 2.05 -16.46 1.59
N HIS A 157 2.02 -16.26 0.28
CA HIS A 157 1.83 -14.95 -0.34
C HIS A 157 0.67 -14.97 -1.33
N GLY A 158 -0.10 -13.89 -1.37
CA GLY A 158 -1.22 -13.70 -2.30
C GLY A 158 -2.30 -12.85 -1.64
N GLY A 159 -3.13 -12.20 -2.44
CA GLY A 159 -4.09 -11.21 -1.94
C GLY A 159 -5.53 -11.71 -1.78
N TYR A 160 -6.40 -10.77 -1.43
CA TYR A 160 -7.85 -10.87 -1.54
C TYR A 160 -8.35 -9.89 -2.61
N GLY A 161 -9.57 -10.12 -3.10
CA GLY A 161 -10.23 -9.26 -4.08
C GLY A 161 -9.42 -9.16 -5.38
N ASP A 162 -9.23 -7.94 -5.85
CA ASP A 162 -8.52 -7.66 -7.10
C ASP A 162 -7.00 -7.85 -6.98
N SER A 163 -6.49 -8.14 -5.77
CA SER A 163 -5.08 -8.52 -5.57
C SER A 163 -4.76 -9.96 -5.94
N GLY A 164 -5.75 -10.76 -6.38
CA GLY A 164 -5.56 -12.07 -6.97
C GLY A 164 -6.16 -13.23 -6.18
N TRP A 165 -6.03 -14.43 -6.76
CA TRP A 165 -6.62 -15.68 -6.26
C TRP A 165 -5.53 -16.71 -5.97
N GLY A 166 -5.78 -17.57 -4.99
CA GLY A 166 -4.82 -18.58 -4.55
C GLY A 166 -3.69 -18.01 -3.68
N ARG A 167 -2.68 -18.84 -3.45
CA ARG A 167 -1.48 -18.49 -2.67
C ARG A 167 -0.25 -19.10 -3.32
N PHE A 168 0.86 -18.37 -3.33
CA PHE A 168 2.17 -18.88 -3.69
C PHE A 168 3.12 -18.93 -2.49
N GLY A 169 4.27 -19.57 -2.67
CA GLY A 169 5.23 -19.81 -1.59
C GLY A 169 4.96 -21.12 -0.85
N ALA A 170 6.03 -21.76 -0.39
CA ALA A 170 6.03 -23.01 0.37
C ALA A 170 5.04 -24.07 -0.16
N ARG A 171 4.29 -24.68 0.75
CA ARG A 171 3.28 -25.70 0.43
C ARG A 171 2.10 -25.14 -0.37
N TRP A 172 1.69 -23.90 -0.09
CA TRP A 172 0.52 -23.30 -0.74
C TRP A 172 0.73 -23.14 -2.24
N GLY A 173 1.90 -22.64 -2.66
CA GLY A 173 2.24 -22.56 -4.08
C GLY A 173 2.37 -23.93 -4.73
N LEU A 174 2.88 -24.94 -4.03
CA LEU A 174 2.99 -26.30 -4.57
C LEU A 174 1.61 -26.94 -4.81
N GLU A 175 0.64 -26.68 -3.93
CA GLU A 175 -0.73 -27.21 -4.04
C GLU A 175 -1.44 -26.76 -5.33
N GLU A 176 -1.09 -25.59 -5.87
CA GLU A 176 -1.60 -25.08 -7.16
C GLU A 176 -1.11 -25.88 -8.39
N PHE A 177 -0.03 -26.66 -8.26
CA PHE A 177 0.60 -27.40 -9.36
C PHE A 177 0.45 -28.92 -9.27
N VAL A 178 -0.24 -29.45 -8.25
CA VAL A 178 -0.42 -30.90 -8.05
C VAL A 178 -1.87 -31.32 -8.25
N GLN A 179 -2.08 -32.63 -8.45
CA GLN A 179 -3.41 -33.22 -8.62
C GLN A 179 -3.64 -34.32 -7.56
N THR A 180 -4.74 -34.22 -6.82
CA THR A 180 -5.09 -35.23 -5.80
C THR A 180 -5.80 -36.41 -6.47
N LYS A 181 -5.35 -37.64 -6.19
CA LYS A 181 -5.99 -38.88 -6.68
C LYS A 181 -6.38 -39.77 -5.50
N VAL A 182 -7.64 -40.17 -5.47
CA VAL A 182 -8.15 -41.19 -4.53
C VAL A 182 -8.16 -42.55 -5.23
N VAL A 183 -7.69 -43.58 -4.53
CA VAL A 183 -7.76 -44.99 -4.97
C VAL A 183 -8.40 -45.80 -3.85
N THR A 184 -9.51 -46.46 -4.15
CA THR A 184 -10.23 -47.35 -3.22
C THR A 184 -10.16 -48.77 -3.73
N LEU A 185 -9.76 -49.71 -2.87
CA LEU A 185 -9.83 -51.14 -3.13
C LEU A 185 -10.87 -51.75 -2.20
N HIS A 186 -11.93 -52.33 -2.77
CA HIS A 186 -12.87 -53.15 -2.03
C HIS A 186 -12.42 -54.62 -2.10
N GLN A 187 -12.29 -55.26 -0.95
CA GLN A 187 -12.10 -56.71 -0.83
C GLN A 187 -13.44 -57.41 -0.65
#